data_AF-A0A832W6D6-F1
#
_entry.id   AF-A0A832W6D6-F1
#
_cell.length_a   1.000
_cell.length_b   1.000
_cell.length_c   1.000
_cell.angle_alpha   90.00
_cell.angle_beta   90.00
_cell.angle_gamma   90.00
#
_symmetry.space_group_name_H-M   'P 1'
#
loop_
_entity.id
_entity.type
_entity.pdbx_description
1 polymer ?
#
loop_
_entity_poly.entity_id
_entity_poly.type
_entity_poly.pdbx_seq_one_letter_code
_entity_poly.pdbx_strand_id
1 'polypeptide(L)'
;VSFDTCSTQAIFEAAREEDAVALAFVEALGKVNARGVSGVIVAYNPEIIVFDGPLARYHGDIVIRYMEPFIDRYLTLPRLAVSSLDGKAPLFGAALYALEAL
;
A
#
# COMPACT_ATOMS: atom_id res chain seq x y z
N VAL A 1 -21.65 -10.73 8.22
CA VAL A 1 -21.09 -10.12 7.00
C VAL A 1 -21.71 -10.79 5.80
N SER A 2 -22.08 -10.01 4.77
CA SER A 2 -22.77 -10.47 3.55
C SER A 2 -21.81 -10.77 2.39
N PHE A 3 -20.53 -10.46 2.52
CA PHE A 3 -19.49 -10.68 1.52
C PHE A 3 -18.59 -11.87 1.86
N ASP A 4 -17.88 -12.39 0.87
CA ASP A 4 -16.89 -13.46 1.05
C ASP A 4 -15.64 -12.93 1.77
N THR A 5 -15.45 -13.36 3.02
CA THR A 5 -14.31 -12.95 3.85
C THR A 5 -12.98 -13.58 3.44
N CYS A 6 -12.98 -14.55 2.52
CA CYS A 6 -11.77 -15.17 1.99
C CYS A 6 -11.28 -14.50 0.71
N SER A 7 -12.09 -13.64 0.09
CA SER A 7 -11.74 -12.92 -1.13
C SER A 7 -11.29 -11.51 -0.81
N THR A 8 -10.06 -11.16 -1.21
CA THR A 8 -9.55 -9.78 -1.09
C THR A 8 -10.46 -8.81 -1.82
N GLN A 9 -10.86 -9.14 -3.05
CA GLN A 9 -11.75 -8.30 -3.85
C GLN A 9 -13.07 -8.04 -3.12
N ALA A 10 -13.72 -9.09 -2.60
CA ALA A 10 -15.00 -8.96 -1.92
C ALA A 10 -14.90 -8.12 -0.63
N ILE A 11 -13.82 -8.24 0.13
CA ILE A 11 -13.58 -7.41 1.33
C ILE A 11 -13.48 -5.94 0.95
N PHE A 12 -12.67 -5.60 -0.06
CA PHE A 12 -12.44 -4.21 -0.45
C PHE A 12 -13.65 -3.60 -1.17
N GLU A 13 -14.42 -4.38 -1.93
CA GLU A 13 -15.70 -3.94 -2.50
C GLU A 13 -16.73 -3.65 -1.40
N ALA A 14 -16.89 -4.56 -0.43
CA ALA A 14 -17.78 -4.33 0.72
C ALA A 14 -17.38 -3.09 1.53
N ALA A 15 -16.07 -2.83 1.70
CA ALA A 15 -15.59 -1.62 2.35
C ALA A 15 -15.94 -0.34 1.57
N ARG A 16 -15.98 -0.40 0.23
CA ARG A 16 -16.44 0.73 -0.61
C ARG A 16 -17.95 0.93 -0.56
N GLU A 17 -18.70 -0.14 -0.33
CA GLU A 17 -20.15 -0.11 -0.10
C GLU A 17 -20.51 0.26 1.34
N GLU A 18 -19.53 0.69 2.13
CA GLU A 18 -19.69 1.12 3.52
C GLU A 18 -20.19 0.03 4.48
N ASP A 19 -19.94 -1.26 4.17
CA ASP A 19 -20.18 -2.34 5.14
C ASP A 19 -19.33 -2.10 6.41
N ALA A 20 -20.01 -2.07 7.56
CA ALA A 20 -19.40 -1.68 8.83
C ALA A 20 -18.24 -2.61 9.25
N VAL A 21 -18.31 -3.91 8.95
CA VAL A 21 -17.27 -4.86 9.33
C VAL A 21 -16.08 -4.75 8.38
N ALA A 22 -16.34 -4.61 7.07
CA ALA A 22 -15.29 -4.39 6.09
C ALA A 22 -14.55 -3.06 6.34
N LEU A 23 -15.28 -2.01 6.68
CA LEU A 23 -14.71 -0.71 7.07
C LEU A 23 -13.82 -0.82 8.32
N ALA A 24 -14.30 -1.49 9.37
CA ALA A 24 -13.52 -1.72 10.58
C ALA A 24 -12.23 -2.52 10.28
N PHE A 25 -12.31 -3.49 9.36
CA PHE A 25 -11.15 -4.25 8.92
C PHE A 25 -10.13 -3.38 8.17
N VAL A 26 -10.55 -2.59 7.17
CA VAL A 26 -9.60 -1.75 6.42
C VAL A 26 -9.00 -0.63 7.28
N GLU A 27 -9.71 -0.15 8.30
CA GLU A 27 -9.16 0.79 9.27
C GLU A 27 -8.07 0.12 10.14
N ALA A 28 -8.31 -1.10 10.61
CA ALA A 28 -7.32 -1.87 11.36
C ALA A 28 -6.08 -2.17 10.49
N LEU A 29 -6.29 -2.54 9.22
CA LEU A 29 -5.22 -2.73 8.24
C LEU A 29 -4.41 -1.43 8.03
N GLY A 30 -5.10 -0.30 7.92
CA GLY A 30 -4.48 1.03 7.83
C GLY A 30 -3.54 1.33 8.98
N LYS A 31 -3.99 1.08 10.23
CA LYS A 31 -3.16 1.25 11.44
C LYS A 31 -1.89 0.37 11.42
N VAL A 32 -2.00 -0.87 10.95
CA VAL A 32 -0.85 -1.79 10.86
C VAL A 32 0.15 -1.30 9.81
N ASN A 33 -0.33 -0.98 8.61
CA ASN A 33 0.54 -0.51 7.53
C ASN A 33 1.21 0.82 7.89
N ALA A 34 0.50 1.71 8.59
CA ALA A 34 1.02 3.01 8.98
C ALA A 34 2.22 2.90 9.90
N ARG A 35 2.25 1.91 10.80
CA ARG A 35 3.42 1.64 11.64
C ARG A 35 4.63 1.23 10.82
N GLY A 36 4.43 0.35 9.84
CA GLY A 36 5.50 -0.07 8.93
C GLY A 36 6.06 1.10 8.12
N VAL A 37 5.17 1.90 7.53
CA VAL A 37 5.55 3.07 6.73
C VAL A 37 6.22 4.14 7.60
N SER A 38 5.74 4.40 8.81
CA SER A 38 6.37 5.32 9.76
C SER A 38 7.82 4.91 10.07
N GLY A 39 8.06 3.61 10.25
CA GLY A 39 9.41 3.06 10.43
C GLY A 39 10.33 3.32 9.24
N VAL A 40 9.84 3.10 8.01
CA VAL A 40 10.60 3.39 6.79
C VAL A 40 10.91 4.88 6.67
N ILE A 41 9.94 5.76 6.98
CA ILE A 41 10.13 7.21 6.93
C ILE A 41 11.26 7.64 7.88
N VAL A 42 11.21 7.23 9.15
CA VAL A 42 12.23 7.64 10.13
C VAL A 42 13.61 7.03 9.82
N ALA A 43 13.66 5.83 9.25
CA ALA A 43 14.92 5.18 8.91
C ALA A 43 15.65 5.83 7.72
N TYR A 44 14.91 6.32 6.72
CA TYR A 44 15.50 6.72 5.44
C TYR A 44 15.20 8.16 4.99
N ASN A 45 14.27 8.86 5.64
CA ASN A 45 13.76 10.19 5.22
C ASN A 45 13.55 10.32 3.69
N PRO A 46 12.77 9.41 3.07
CA PRO A 46 12.65 9.37 1.62
C PRO A 46 11.82 10.55 1.09
N GLU A 47 12.00 10.91 -0.18
CA GLU A 47 11.09 11.85 -0.87
C GLU A 47 9.81 11.16 -1.36
N ILE A 48 9.89 9.85 -1.63
CA ILE A 48 8.79 9.02 -2.15
C ILE A 48 8.86 7.60 -1.60
N ILE A 49 7.70 7.02 -1.29
CA ILE A 49 7.53 5.59 -1.05
C ILE A 49 6.62 5.03 -2.15
N VAL A 50 7.13 4.03 -2.88
CA VAL A 50 6.41 3.37 -3.98
C VAL A 50 5.91 2.01 -3.52
N PHE A 51 4.61 1.79 -3.61
CA PHE A 51 3.94 0.54 -3.31
C PHE A 51 3.69 -0.26 -4.60
N ASP A 52 3.95 -1.56 -4.57
CA ASP A 52 3.64 -2.48 -5.66
C ASP A 52 2.93 -3.72 -5.10
N GLY A 53 2.66 -4.70 -5.96
CA GLY A 53 1.91 -5.91 -5.64
C GLY A 53 0.41 -5.75 -5.91
N PRO A 54 -0.33 -6.88 -5.99
CA PRO A 54 -1.74 -6.86 -6.39
C PRO A 54 -2.62 -5.96 -5.51
N LEU A 55 -2.40 -5.96 -4.19
CA LEU A 55 -3.18 -5.15 -3.26
C LEU A 55 -3.05 -3.65 -3.55
N ALA A 56 -1.82 -3.16 -3.72
CA ALA A 56 -1.56 -1.76 -4.02
C ALA A 56 -2.03 -1.37 -5.43
N ARG A 57 -1.90 -2.28 -6.41
CA ARG A 57 -2.33 -2.03 -7.79
C ARG A 57 -3.84 -1.91 -7.94
N TYR A 58 -4.60 -2.80 -7.29
CA TYR A 58 -6.07 -2.85 -7.45
C TYR A 58 -6.84 -2.10 -6.36
N HIS A 59 -6.23 -1.91 -5.19
CA HIS A 59 -6.87 -1.30 -4.02
C HIS A 59 -5.98 -0.25 -3.33
N GLY A 60 -4.99 0.29 -4.03
CA GLY A 60 -4.04 1.26 -3.45
C GLY A 60 -4.69 2.55 -2.95
N ASP A 61 -5.75 3.01 -3.61
CA ASP A 61 -6.49 4.20 -3.18
C ASP A 61 -7.08 4.03 -1.78
N ILE A 62 -7.70 2.89 -1.50
CA ILE A 62 -8.29 2.60 -0.20
C ILE A 62 -7.22 2.23 0.82
N VAL A 63 -6.22 1.42 0.45
CA VAL A 63 -5.10 1.06 1.34
C VAL A 63 -4.33 2.30 1.81
N ILE A 64 -3.97 3.20 0.89
CA ILE A 64 -3.23 4.43 1.22
C ILE A 64 -4.13 5.37 2.03
N ARG A 65 -5.38 5.58 1.61
CA ARG A 65 -6.33 6.45 2.32
C ARG A 65 -6.52 6.07 3.78
N TYR A 66 -6.66 4.77 4.09
CA TYR A 66 -6.86 4.32 5.47
C TYR A 66 -5.56 4.27 6.28
N MET A 67 -4.40 4.21 5.64
CA MET A 67 -3.11 4.20 6.30
C MET A 67 -2.63 5.61 6.66
N GLU A 68 -2.72 6.56 5.73
CA GLU A 68 -2.10 7.88 5.83
C GLU A 68 -2.42 8.66 7.14
N PRO A 69 -3.66 8.64 7.67
CA PRO A 69 -3.98 9.34 8.91
C PRO A 69 -3.24 8.80 10.15
N PHE A 70 -2.77 7.56 10.11
CA PHE A 70 -2.09 6.91 11.23
C PHE A 70 -0.56 6.92 11.08
N ILE A 71 -0.01 7.53 10.02
CA ILE A 71 1.43 7.65 9.83
C ILE A 71 1.98 8.72 10.78
N ASP A 72 3.00 8.34 11.57
CA ASP A 72 3.68 9.26 12.48
C ASP A 72 4.34 10.41 11.73
N ARG A 73 4.31 11.61 12.30
CA ARG A 73 4.77 12.85 11.66
C ARG A 73 6.06 13.42 12.27
N TYR A 74 7.00 12.55 12.65
CA TYR A 74 8.32 12.97 13.13
C TYR A 74 9.16 13.64 12.03
N LEU A 75 8.92 13.29 10.77
CA LEU A 75 9.50 13.88 9.57
C LEU A 75 8.37 14.28 8.60
N THR A 76 8.73 15.03 7.56
CA THR A 76 7.81 15.35 6.46
C THR A 76 7.28 14.06 5.83
N LEU A 77 5.97 13.99 5.58
CA LEU A 77 5.38 12.85 4.90
C LEU A 77 5.88 12.81 3.45
N PRO A 78 6.50 11.70 3.00
CA PRO A 78 6.89 11.53 1.62
C PRO A 78 5.67 11.40 0.70
N ARG A 79 5.90 11.54 -0.60
CA ARG A 79 4.88 11.15 -1.58
C ARG A 79 4.63 9.64 -1.49
N LEU A 80 3.37 9.25 -1.27
CA LEU A 80 2.94 7.85 -1.33
C LEU A 80 2.40 7.57 -2.73
N ALA A 81 2.97 6.59 -3.44
CA ALA A 81 2.61 6.32 -4.83
C ALA A 81 2.46 4.82 -5.09
N VAL A 82 1.54 4.45 -5.98
CA VAL A 82 1.47 3.09 -6.53
C VAL A 82 2.39 3.01 -7.75
N SER A 83 3.13 1.91 -7.87
CA SER A 83 4.02 1.60 -8.99
C SER A 83 3.27 1.63 -10.32
N SER A 84 3.80 2.37 -11.30
CA SER A 84 3.29 2.39 -12.67
C SER A 84 3.86 1.28 -13.55
N LEU A 85 4.66 0.37 -12.98
CA LEU A 85 5.34 -0.70 -13.73
C LEU A 85 4.52 -1.99 -13.83
N ASP A 86 3.25 -1.96 -13.41
CA ASP A 86 2.28 -3.03 -13.63
C ASP A 86 2.74 -4.40 -13.09
N GLY A 87 3.43 -4.41 -11.94
CA GLY A 87 4.00 -5.60 -11.31
C GLY A 87 5.27 -6.14 -11.99
N LYS A 88 5.80 -5.43 -12.99
CA LYS A 88 7.03 -5.79 -13.71
C LYS A 88 8.28 -5.15 -13.11
N ALA A 89 8.16 -4.40 -12.01
CA ALA A 89 9.29 -3.76 -11.35
C ALA A 89 10.45 -4.74 -11.05
N PRO A 90 10.21 -5.97 -10.54
CA PRO A 90 11.30 -6.93 -10.34
C PRO A 90 11.99 -7.36 -11.64
N LEU A 91 11.23 -7.55 -12.72
CA LEU A 91 11.77 -7.95 -14.03
C LEU A 91 12.62 -6.84 -14.64
N PHE A 92 12.13 -5.59 -14.61
CA PHE A 92 12.91 -4.45 -15.10
C PHE A 92 14.16 -4.21 -14.26
N GLY A 93 14.08 -4.36 -12.94
CA GLY A 93 15.24 -4.28 -12.06
C GLY A 93 16.31 -5.32 -12.40
N ALA A 94 15.90 -6.58 -12.63
CA ALA A 94 16.82 -7.65 -13.02
C ALA A 94 17.47 -7.38 -14.40
N ALA A 95 16.69 -6.89 -15.37
CA ALA A 95 17.21 -6.55 -16.70
C ALA A 95 18.21 -5.39 -16.65
N LEU A 96 17.91 -4.34 -15.89
CA LEU A 96 18.83 -3.21 -15.70
C LEU A 96 20.13 -3.65 -15.04
N TYR A 97 20.04 -4.45 -13.98
CA TYR A 97 21.22 -5.00 -13.30
C TYR A 97 22.11 -5.82 -14.25
N ALA A 98 21.50 -6.66 -15.09
CA ALA A 98 22.24 -7.43 -16.09
C ALA A 98 22.91 -6.55 -17.15
N LEU A 99 22.24 -5.47 -17.59
CA LEU A 99 22.78 -4.52 -18.57
C LEU A 99 23.96 -3.72 -18.01
N GLU A 100 23.91 -3.31 -16.74
CA GLU A 100 25.00 -2.57 -16.09
C GLU A 100 26.23 -3.44 -15.79
N ALA A 101 26.06 -4.76 -15.74
CA ALA A 101 27.14 -5.71 -15.52
C ALA A 101 27.91 -6.10 -16.79
N LEU A 102 27.46 -5.66 -17.97
CA LEU A 102 28.08 -5.88 -19.28
C LEU A 102 28.98 -4.71 -19.69
#